data_AF-A0A524KH23-F1
#
_entry.id   AF-A0A524KH23-F1
#
_cell.length_a   1.000
_cell.length_b   1.000
_cell.length_c   1.000
_cell.angle_alpha   90.00
_cell.angle_beta   90.00
_cell.angle_gamma   90.00
#
_symmetry.space_group_name_H-M   'P 1'
#
loop_
_entity.id
_entity.type
_entity.pdbx_description
1 polymer ?
#
loop_
_entity_poly.entity_id
_entity_poly.type
_entity_poly.pdbx_seq_one_letter_code
_entity_poly.pdbx_strand_id
1 'polypeptide(L)'
;MAEVVIHCPACKAELHCSKEMVGKRARCRGCGKVFVITIPAAKVPELEDSIVDWLSEGDVDESLAAQPARVRIAADGSGVVPLLKRAARPSAQPEAETGRLRLKQLDEHGARFAFPATLLSDPEFRNSMPQCCLGCGAEHDLKVNLIVWQDKLLSDEVPALAHSGILVNVQAESLMGFEGRNLLDRLPKVPHMPTPFDLPMSFFLCANCTPDDALKIAVSPPNHGEAECELGISALLPAAAFFANHFGTEHTQYKQLIKAARLARLKERDPWRALPRPVRNRIANWFNCGKGEEFICYVSDSDRGKAEAGMSGVVVSSKRIVYFKFGALRQIDLSEEVRLRVEKTHERYQLHLISAQAKDCVLHCKPAGAEAIRRAIRKAGGMYTFLR
;
A
#
# COMPACT_ATOMS: atom_id res chain seq x y z
N MET A 1 -29.95 -18.07 -6.45
CA MET A 1 -28.51 -18.30 -6.64
C MET A 1 -28.03 -17.30 -7.69
N ALA A 2 -26.95 -16.54 -7.42
CA ALA A 2 -26.48 -15.54 -8.38
C ALA A 2 -25.79 -16.23 -9.57
N GLU A 3 -26.31 -15.98 -10.78
CA GLU A 3 -25.79 -16.53 -12.03
C GLU A 3 -24.79 -15.54 -12.66
N VAL A 4 -23.70 -16.06 -13.23
CA VAL A 4 -22.67 -15.27 -13.92
C VAL A 4 -22.65 -15.68 -15.39
N VAL A 5 -22.73 -14.68 -16.27
CA VAL A 5 -22.63 -14.85 -17.72
C VAL A 5 -21.18 -14.68 -18.16
N ILE A 6 -20.61 -15.71 -18.78
CA ILE A 6 -19.25 -15.70 -19.35
C ILE A 6 -19.29 -16.06 -20.83
N HIS A 7 -18.29 -15.57 -21.59
CA HIS A 7 -18.19 -15.84 -23.02
C HIS A 7 -17.02 -16.77 -23.31
N CYS A 8 -17.24 -17.79 -24.14
CA CYS A 8 -16.17 -18.70 -24.54
C CYS A 8 -15.07 -17.95 -25.32
N PRO A 9 -13.79 -18.06 -24.95
CA PRO A 9 -12.70 -17.32 -25.63
C PRO A 9 -12.40 -17.80 -27.06
N ALA A 10 -13.00 -18.92 -27.51
CA ALA A 10 -12.83 -19.42 -28.88
C ALA A 10 -14.00 -19.08 -29.81
N CYS A 11 -15.23 -19.42 -29.40
CA CYS A 11 -16.41 -19.26 -30.26
C CYS A 11 -17.34 -18.13 -29.82
N LYS A 12 -17.03 -17.42 -28.72
CA LYS A 12 -17.85 -16.35 -28.13
C LYS A 12 -19.26 -16.78 -27.67
N ALA A 13 -19.56 -18.08 -27.63
CA ALA A 13 -20.82 -18.58 -27.09
C ALA A 13 -21.01 -18.17 -25.62
N GLU A 14 -22.23 -17.73 -25.29
CA GLU A 14 -22.65 -17.33 -23.96
C GLU A 14 -22.87 -18.57 -23.07
N LEU A 15 -22.32 -18.53 -21.85
CA LEU A 15 -22.35 -19.63 -20.89
C LEU A 15 -22.80 -19.07 -19.54
N HIS A 16 -23.86 -19.66 -18.98
CA HIS A 16 -24.35 -19.35 -17.65
C HIS A 16 -23.71 -20.32 -16.64
N CYS A 17 -23.08 -19.79 -15.60
CA CYS A 17 -22.48 -20.59 -14.53
C CYS A 17 -22.73 -19.98 -13.15
N SER A 18 -22.70 -20.81 -12.09
CA SER A 18 -22.75 -20.34 -10.71
C SER A 18 -21.45 -19.65 -10.30
N LYS A 19 -21.51 -18.71 -9.35
CA LYS A 19 -20.32 -18.02 -8.81
C LYS A 19 -19.23 -18.97 -8.28
N GLU A 20 -19.61 -20.16 -7.79
CA GLU A 20 -18.68 -21.19 -7.30
C GLU A 20 -17.82 -21.85 -8.38
N MET A 21 -18.11 -21.57 -9.66
CA MET A 21 -17.36 -22.08 -10.80
C MET A 21 -16.22 -21.15 -11.22
N VAL A 22 -16.12 -19.95 -10.64
CA VAL A 22 -15.02 -19.02 -10.89
C VAL A 22 -13.70 -19.65 -10.42
N GLY A 23 -12.68 -19.62 -11.28
CA GLY A 23 -11.40 -20.30 -11.07
C GLY A 23 -11.39 -21.78 -11.45
N LYS A 24 -12.54 -22.42 -11.72
CA LYS A 24 -12.61 -23.82 -12.17
C LYS A 24 -12.52 -23.93 -13.70
N ARG A 25 -12.16 -25.13 -14.19
CA ARG A 25 -12.13 -25.44 -15.63
C ARG A 25 -13.54 -25.76 -16.12
N ALA A 26 -13.96 -25.14 -17.22
CA ALA A 26 -15.22 -25.41 -17.90
C ALA A 26 -14.98 -25.77 -19.37
N ARG A 27 -15.86 -26.60 -19.92
CA ARG A 27 -15.85 -27.00 -21.34
C ARG A 27 -17.00 -26.30 -22.06
N CYS A 28 -16.69 -25.56 -23.13
CA CYS A 28 -17.71 -24.91 -23.95
C CYS A 28 -18.58 -25.96 -24.66
N ARG A 29 -19.91 -25.84 -24.57
CA ARG A 29 -20.86 -26.72 -25.28
C ARG A 29 -20.86 -26.50 -26.80
N GLY A 30 -20.49 -25.31 -27.28
CA GLY A 30 -20.45 -24.99 -28.71
C GLY A 30 -19.22 -25.54 -29.44
N CYS A 31 -18.02 -25.29 -28.89
CA CYS A 31 -16.75 -25.63 -29.57
C CYS A 31 -15.89 -26.68 -28.85
N GLY A 32 -16.31 -27.17 -27.68
CA GLY A 32 -15.56 -28.18 -26.91
C GLY A 32 -14.27 -27.68 -26.23
N LYS A 33 -13.85 -26.42 -26.44
CA LYS A 33 -12.64 -25.87 -25.80
C LYS A 33 -12.80 -25.82 -24.28
N VAL A 34 -11.77 -26.29 -23.57
CA VAL A 34 -11.67 -26.20 -22.10
C VAL A 34 -10.91 -24.92 -21.74
N PHE A 35 -11.48 -24.11 -20.85
CA PHE A 35 -10.87 -22.87 -20.37
C PHE A 35 -11.18 -22.67 -18.88
N VAL A 36 -10.42 -21.80 -18.21
CA VAL A 36 -10.67 -21.44 -16.80
C VAL A 36 -11.64 -20.27 -16.77
N ILE A 37 -12.66 -20.37 -15.92
CA ILE A 37 -13.65 -19.31 -15.75
C ILE A 37 -13.00 -18.15 -14.98
N THR A 38 -12.72 -17.06 -15.67
CA THR A 38 -12.26 -15.79 -15.08
C THR A 38 -13.36 -14.76 -15.18
N ILE A 39 -13.70 -14.08 -14.08
CA ILE A 39 -14.59 -12.92 -14.15
C ILE A 39 -13.79 -11.80 -14.83
N PRO A 40 -14.25 -11.23 -15.97
CA PRO A 40 -13.58 -10.08 -16.55
C PRO A 40 -13.57 -8.96 -15.51
N ALA A 41 -12.41 -8.36 -15.25
CA ALA A 41 -12.19 -7.29 -14.28
C ALA A 41 -12.93 -5.97 -14.61
N ALA A 42 -13.90 -6.00 -15.53
CA ALA A 42 -14.61 -4.84 -16.03
C ALA A 42 -16.03 -4.82 -15.47
N LYS A 43 -16.33 -3.75 -14.73
CA LYS A 43 -17.57 -3.42 -14.00
C LYS A 43 -17.73 -4.07 -12.61
N VAL A 44 -16.71 -3.90 -11.76
CA VAL A 44 -17.04 -3.42 -10.41
C VAL A 44 -17.50 -1.97 -10.64
N PRO A 45 -18.75 -1.59 -10.31
CA PRO A 45 -19.12 -0.17 -10.28
C PRO A 45 -18.06 0.55 -9.48
N GLU A 46 -17.54 1.66 -9.99
CA GLU A 46 -16.48 2.45 -9.37
C GLU A 46 -16.75 2.65 -7.88
N LEU A 47 -16.17 1.79 -7.04
CA LEU A 47 -16.13 1.97 -5.58
C LEU A 47 -15.19 3.14 -5.22
N GLU A 48 -14.58 3.79 -6.20
CA GLU A 48 -13.87 5.05 -6.02
C GLU A 48 -14.83 6.21 -5.66
N ASP A 49 -16.11 6.16 -6.06
CA ASP A 49 -17.08 7.18 -5.66
C ASP A 49 -17.46 7.09 -4.17
N SER A 50 -17.36 5.90 -3.55
CA SER A 50 -17.52 5.76 -2.10
C SER A 50 -16.32 6.31 -1.32
N ILE A 51 -15.17 6.49 -1.96
CA ILE A 51 -13.99 7.13 -1.37
C ILE A 51 -14.05 8.65 -1.57
N VAL A 52 -14.67 9.12 -2.67
CA VAL A 52 -14.93 10.55 -2.90
C VAL A 52 -16.01 11.08 -1.96
N ASP A 53 -17.05 10.31 -1.63
CA ASP A 53 -18.04 10.71 -0.61
C ASP A 53 -17.41 10.89 0.78
N TRP A 54 -16.40 10.09 1.14
CA TRP A 54 -15.61 10.28 2.38
C TRP A 54 -14.58 11.44 2.30
N LEU A 55 -14.30 11.95 1.11
CA LEU A 55 -13.44 13.11 0.87
C LEU A 55 -14.22 14.42 0.70
N SER A 56 -15.54 14.35 0.53
CA SER A 56 -16.41 15.50 0.21
C SER A 56 -17.20 16.03 1.41
N GLU A 57 -17.29 15.27 2.51
CA GLU A 57 -17.93 15.76 3.74
C GLU A 57 -16.94 16.57 4.60
N GLY A 58 -16.95 17.89 4.36
CA GLY A 58 -16.88 18.89 5.42
C GLY A 58 -15.51 19.50 5.76
N ASP A 59 -15.01 20.39 4.90
CA ASP A 59 -14.44 21.64 5.41
C ASP A 59 -15.63 22.46 5.96
N VAL A 60 -15.93 22.28 7.25
CA VAL A 60 -16.89 23.14 7.95
C VAL A 60 -16.12 24.38 8.37
N ASP A 61 -16.28 25.43 7.58
CA ASP A 61 -15.86 26.79 7.89
C ASP A 61 -16.52 27.23 9.20
N GLU A 62 -15.70 27.46 10.21
CA GLU A 62 -16.09 27.99 11.51
C GLU A 62 -16.28 29.51 11.38
N SER A 63 -17.48 29.97 11.01
CA SER A 63 -17.85 31.38 11.13
C SER A 63 -19.37 31.63 11.24
N LEU A 64 -19.77 31.94 12.48
CA LEU A 64 -20.77 32.93 12.91
C LEU A 64 -22.29 32.73 12.60
N ALA A 65 -23.01 32.62 13.73
CA ALA A 65 -24.27 33.30 14.07
C ALA A 65 -25.64 32.72 13.60
N ALA A 66 -26.38 32.23 14.62
CA ALA A 66 -27.80 32.46 14.90
C ALA A 66 -28.87 32.12 13.84
N GLN A 67 -29.56 30.98 14.02
CA GLN A 67 -30.99 30.85 14.40
C GLN A 67 -31.54 29.44 14.04
N PRO A 68 -32.51 28.88 14.79
CA PRO A 68 -33.07 27.56 14.52
C PRO A 68 -34.34 27.67 13.66
N ALA A 69 -34.37 26.99 12.52
CA ALA A 69 -35.60 26.72 11.78
C ALA A 69 -35.73 25.21 11.48
N ARG A 70 -36.85 24.66 11.93
CA ARG A 70 -37.27 23.27 11.77
C ARG A 70 -37.53 22.95 10.29
N VAL A 71 -37.02 21.83 9.80
CA VAL A 71 -37.48 21.20 8.54
C VAL A 71 -37.77 19.72 8.79
N ARG A 72 -38.96 19.30 8.33
CA ARG A 72 -39.48 17.93 8.34
C ARG A 72 -38.85 17.13 7.20
N ILE A 73 -38.46 15.89 7.45
CA ILE A 73 -38.07 14.93 6.38
C ILE A 73 -39.20 13.91 6.23
N ALA A 74 -39.67 13.77 4.99
CA ALA A 74 -40.55 12.72 4.51
C ALA A 74 -39.74 11.50 4.05
N ALA A 75 -40.36 10.34 4.17
CA ALA A 75 -39.81 9.01 3.91
C ALA A 75 -39.72 8.64 2.41
N ASP A 76 -39.09 7.48 2.17
CA ASP A 76 -38.94 6.68 0.94
C ASP A 76 -37.50 6.76 0.37
N GLY A 77 -36.78 5.68 0.06
CA GLY A 77 -37.04 4.25 0.11
C GLY A 77 -35.99 3.52 -0.74
N SER A 78 -35.61 2.31 -0.32
CA SER A 78 -34.92 1.25 -1.09
C SER A 78 -33.40 1.34 -1.29
N GLY A 79 -32.71 0.23 -0.98
CA GLY A 79 -31.33 -0.04 -1.40
C GLY A 79 -30.41 -0.66 -0.34
N VAL A 80 -30.82 -1.72 0.35
CA VAL A 80 -29.96 -2.39 1.35
C VAL A 80 -28.86 -3.21 0.65
N VAL A 81 -27.67 -2.62 0.56
CA VAL A 81 -26.39 -3.34 0.42
C VAL A 81 -26.00 -3.84 1.83
N PRO A 82 -25.48 -5.07 2.01
CA PRO A 82 -25.09 -5.54 3.33
C PRO A 82 -23.84 -4.77 3.78
N LEU A 83 -24.07 -3.70 4.54
CA LEU A 83 -23.07 -3.02 5.33
C LEU A 83 -22.49 -4.04 6.32
N LEU A 84 -21.17 -4.21 6.31
CA LEU A 84 -20.44 -4.96 7.34
C LEU A 84 -20.96 -4.52 8.71
N LYS A 85 -21.67 -5.42 9.40
CA LYS A 85 -22.18 -5.21 10.75
C LYS A 85 -20.98 -5.12 11.69
N ARG A 86 -20.43 -3.92 11.84
CA ARG A 86 -19.59 -3.56 12.98
C ARG A 86 -20.47 -3.62 14.23
N ALA A 87 -20.03 -4.43 15.20
CA ALA A 87 -20.61 -4.41 16.54
C ALA A 87 -20.57 -2.97 17.06
N ALA A 88 -21.74 -2.44 17.44
CA ALA A 88 -21.85 -1.14 18.08
C ALA A 88 -21.03 -1.15 19.38
N ARG A 89 -19.96 -0.35 19.41
CA ARG A 89 -19.14 -0.15 20.60
C ARG A 89 -19.74 0.94 21.50
N PRO A 90 -19.48 0.87 22.82
CA PRO A 90 -20.12 1.72 23.82
C PRO A 90 -19.70 3.19 23.69
N SER A 91 -20.63 4.06 24.09
CA SER A 91 -20.49 5.51 24.08
C SER A 91 -19.25 5.98 24.86
N ALA A 92 -18.47 6.86 24.24
CA ALA A 92 -17.28 7.48 24.78
C ALA A 92 -17.52 8.11 26.16
N GLN A 93 -16.82 7.61 27.18
CA GLN A 93 -16.53 8.38 28.40
C GLN A 93 -15.13 8.99 28.28
N PRO A 94 -14.92 10.26 28.69
CA PRO A 94 -13.64 10.94 28.49
C PRO A 94 -12.63 10.60 29.60
N GLU A 95 -11.38 10.39 29.18
CA GLU A 95 -10.14 10.74 29.89
C GLU A 95 -9.56 9.80 30.97
N ALA A 96 -10.29 8.84 31.55
CA ALA A 96 -9.69 7.88 32.49
C ALA A 96 -8.95 6.69 31.83
N GLU A 97 -8.98 6.56 30.50
CA GLU A 97 -8.45 5.39 29.75
C GLU A 97 -6.99 5.54 29.26
N THR A 98 -6.25 6.55 29.74
CA THR A 98 -4.90 6.93 29.28
C THR A 98 -3.79 5.88 29.45
N GLY A 99 -4.09 4.69 29.98
CA GLY A 99 -3.11 3.65 30.28
C GLY A 99 -3.07 2.44 29.33
N ARG A 100 -4.06 2.23 28.45
CA ARG A 100 -4.15 0.95 27.71
C ARG A 100 -3.32 0.90 26.43
N LEU A 101 -3.50 1.83 25.50
CA LEU A 101 -2.77 1.83 24.24
C LEU A 101 -2.48 3.28 23.83
N ARG A 102 -1.21 3.60 23.55
CA ARG A 102 -0.74 4.97 23.34
C ARG A 102 0.03 5.06 22.02
N LEU A 103 -0.29 6.03 21.16
CA LEU A 103 0.56 6.36 20.01
C LEU A 103 1.85 7.03 20.51
N LYS A 104 2.97 6.30 20.46
CA LYS A 104 4.29 6.74 20.96
C LYS A 104 5.09 7.51 19.91
N GLN A 105 5.04 7.08 18.65
CA GLN A 105 5.79 7.68 17.54
C GLN A 105 4.97 7.61 16.25
N LEU A 106 5.06 8.67 15.44
CA LEU A 106 4.44 8.75 14.12
C LEU A 106 5.42 9.44 13.17
N ASP A 107 5.95 8.70 12.19
CA ASP A 107 6.97 9.20 11.27
C ASP A 107 6.83 8.59 9.85
N GLU A 108 7.86 8.76 9.01
CA GLU A 108 7.89 8.22 7.65
C GLU A 108 8.01 6.69 7.57
N HIS A 109 8.33 6.03 8.68
CA HIS A 109 8.42 4.57 8.79
C HIS A 109 7.17 3.94 9.39
N GLY A 110 6.14 4.73 9.70
CA GLY A 110 4.85 4.25 10.18
C GLY A 110 4.46 4.82 11.54
N ALA A 111 3.73 4.01 12.31
CA ALA A 111 3.26 4.38 13.63
C ALA A 111 3.69 3.33 14.67
N ARG A 112 4.17 3.78 15.82
CA ARG A 112 4.49 2.92 16.97
C ARG A 112 3.53 3.15 18.10
N PHE A 113 3.00 2.06 18.62
CA PHE A 113 2.09 2.04 19.76
C PHE A 113 2.78 1.40 20.96
N ALA A 114 2.49 1.92 22.15
CA ALA A 114 2.97 1.37 23.41
C ALA A 114 1.78 1.00 24.32
N PHE A 115 1.88 -0.14 25.01
CA PHE A 115 0.82 -0.67 25.87
C PHE A 115 1.39 -1.60 26.95
N PRO A 116 0.72 -1.78 28.11
CA PRO A 116 1.15 -2.73 29.13
C PRO A 116 0.92 -4.18 28.66
N ALA A 117 1.81 -5.10 29.05
CA ALA A 117 1.77 -6.50 28.67
C ALA A 117 0.45 -7.21 29.05
N THR A 118 -0.24 -6.78 30.09
CA THR A 118 -1.52 -7.29 30.58
C THR A 118 -2.61 -7.16 29.54
N LEU A 119 -2.49 -6.21 28.62
CA LEU A 119 -3.40 -6.03 27.50
C LEU A 119 -3.31 -7.20 26.50
N LEU A 120 -2.21 -7.95 26.46
CA LEU A 120 -2.12 -9.19 25.67
C LEU A 120 -3.05 -10.29 26.19
N SER A 121 -3.46 -10.24 27.46
CA SER A 121 -4.46 -11.18 27.99
C SER A 121 -5.86 -10.92 27.42
N ASP A 122 -6.14 -9.71 26.92
CA ASP A 122 -7.45 -9.34 26.39
C ASP A 122 -7.64 -9.87 24.94
N PRO A 123 -8.59 -10.80 24.70
CA PRO A 123 -8.86 -11.31 23.36
C PRO A 123 -9.40 -10.23 22.40
N GLU A 124 -10.08 -9.20 22.88
CA GLU A 124 -10.52 -8.08 22.01
C GLU A 124 -9.31 -7.28 21.53
N PHE A 125 -8.30 -7.11 22.38
CA PHE A 125 -7.05 -6.50 21.98
C PHE A 125 -6.29 -7.32 20.96
N ARG A 126 -6.14 -8.63 21.20
CA ARG A 126 -5.46 -9.51 20.24
C ARG A 126 -6.19 -9.60 18.88
N ASN A 127 -7.52 -9.41 18.87
CA ASN A 127 -8.35 -9.36 17.66
C ASN A 127 -8.42 -8.01 16.95
N SER A 128 -7.86 -6.96 17.54
CA SER A 128 -7.96 -5.61 16.98
C SER A 128 -7.10 -5.38 15.73
N MET A 129 -6.21 -6.32 15.40
CA MET A 129 -5.41 -6.25 14.18
C MET A 129 -6.31 -6.24 12.95
N PRO A 130 -6.12 -5.30 12.01
CA PRO A 130 -6.96 -5.22 10.83
C PRO A 130 -6.73 -6.43 9.93
N GLN A 131 -7.81 -6.92 9.30
CA GLN A 131 -7.75 -8.02 8.32
C GLN A 131 -7.31 -7.52 6.94
N CYS A 132 -6.16 -6.88 6.90
CA CYS A 132 -5.50 -6.43 5.67
C CYS A 132 -3.99 -6.57 5.82
N CYS A 133 -3.27 -6.53 4.71
CA CYS A 133 -1.82 -6.61 4.71
C CYS A 133 -1.23 -5.43 5.49
N LEU A 134 -0.52 -5.69 6.60
CA LEU A 134 0.11 -4.63 7.39
C LEU A 134 1.22 -3.88 6.63
N GLY A 135 1.75 -4.45 5.54
CA GLY A 135 2.78 -3.81 4.71
C GLY A 135 2.22 -2.86 3.64
N CYS A 136 1.11 -3.22 2.98
CA CYS A 136 0.59 -2.44 1.84
C CYS A 136 -0.91 -2.15 1.87
N GLY A 137 -1.64 -2.68 2.85
CA GLY A 137 -3.09 -2.51 2.99
C GLY A 137 -3.96 -3.38 2.08
N ALA A 138 -3.39 -4.28 1.27
CA ALA A 138 -4.16 -5.20 0.43
C ALA A 138 -5.11 -6.09 1.27
N GLU A 139 -6.28 -6.42 0.74
CA GLU A 139 -7.30 -7.25 1.42
C GLU A 139 -7.42 -8.68 0.84
N HIS A 140 -6.58 -9.02 -0.13
CA HIS A 140 -6.59 -10.31 -0.82
C HIS A 140 -5.25 -11.04 -0.67
N ASP A 141 -5.29 -12.37 -0.90
CA ASP A 141 -4.13 -13.27 -0.81
C ASP A 141 -3.36 -13.14 0.52
N LEU A 142 -4.13 -12.97 1.60
CA LEU A 142 -3.60 -12.76 2.95
C LEU A 142 -3.17 -14.07 3.58
N LYS A 143 -1.99 -14.04 4.19
CA LYS A 143 -1.47 -15.09 5.08
C LYS A 143 -1.59 -14.64 6.53
N VAL A 144 -2.04 -15.54 7.39
CA VAL A 144 -2.14 -15.31 8.84
C VAL A 144 -0.79 -15.62 9.47
N ASN A 145 -0.28 -14.67 10.24
CA ASN A 145 1.00 -14.77 10.94
C ASN A 145 0.76 -14.47 12.43
N LEU A 146 1.62 -14.97 13.32
CA LEU A 146 1.51 -14.75 14.77
C LEU A 146 2.64 -13.84 15.24
N ILE A 147 2.33 -12.88 16.12
CA ILE A 147 3.36 -12.07 16.76
C ILE A 147 4.16 -12.94 17.74
N VAL A 148 5.49 -12.94 17.59
CA VAL A 148 6.43 -13.66 18.45
C VAL A 148 7.33 -12.65 19.16
N TRP A 149 7.14 -12.47 20.47
CA TRP A 149 7.90 -11.51 21.28
C TRP A 149 9.30 -12.05 21.58
N GLN A 150 10.24 -11.84 20.66
CA GLN A 150 11.59 -12.41 20.70
C GLN A 150 12.32 -12.16 22.05
N ASP A 151 12.16 -10.97 22.62
CA ASP A 151 12.74 -10.57 23.92
C ASP A 151 12.22 -11.40 25.13
N LYS A 152 11.21 -12.26 24.92
CA LYS A 152 10.55 -13.08 25.95
C LYS A 152 10.68 -14.58 25.73
N LEU A 153 11.46 -15.03 24.75
CA LEU A 153 11.75 -16.46 24.57
C LEU A 153 12.55 -17.00 25.78
N LEU A 154 12.09 -18.11 26.37
CA LEU A 154 12.66 -18.68 27.61
C LEU A 154 13.93 -19.52 27.39
N SER A 155 14.36 -19.77 26.16
CA SER A 155 15.49 -20.65 25.84
C SER A 155 16.40 -20.06 24.77
N ASP A 156 17.70 -20.13 25.04
CA ASP A 156 18.77 -19.83 24.08
C ASP A 156 18.84 -20.86 22.93
N GLU A 157 18.17 -22.01 23.07
CA GLU A 157 18.22 -23.13 22.10
C GLU A 157 17.32 -22.94 20.87
N VAL A 158 16.68 -21.78 20.71
CA VAL A 158 15.81 -21.52 19.56
C VAL A 158 16.36 -20.53 18.51
N PRO A 159 17.66 -20.56 18.12
CA PRO A 159 18.16 -19.75 16.99
C PRO A 159 17.37 -20.00 15.70
N ALA A 160 16.84 -21.22 15.52
CA ALA A 160 16.09 -21.61 14.33
C ALA A 160 14.74 -20.88 14.18
N LEU A 161 14.01 -20.60 15.28
CA LEU A 161 12.78 -19.81 15.22
C LEU A 161 13.04 -18.30 15.16
N ALA A 162 14.19 -17.85 15.69
CA ALA A 162 14.60 -16.44 15.69
C ALA A 162 14.97 -15.92 14.28
N HIS A 163 15.65 -16.74 13.46
CA HIS A 163 16.02 -16.34 12.09
C HIS A 163 14.84 -16.37 11.12
N SER A 164 13.79 -17.12 11.42
CA SER A 164 12.56 -17.18 10.64
C SER A 164 11.51 -16.14 11.06
N GLY A 165 11.91 -15.12 11.85
CA GLY A 165 11.16 -13.90 12.14
C GLY A 165 9.65 -14.03 12.04
N ILE A 166 8.98 -14.26 13.17
CA ILE A 166 7.53 -14.01 13.31
C ILE A 166 6.60 -15.09 12.68
N LEU A 167 7.11 -16.19 12.11
CA LEU A 167 6.26 -17.09 11.31
C LEU A 167 6.04 -18.48 11.91
N VAL A 168 5.04 -18.63 12.78
CA VAL A 168 4.19 -19.83 12.70
C VAL A 168 3.23 -19.58 11.54
N ASN A 169 3.61 -20.01 10.34
CA ASN A 169 2.74 -19.95 9.18
C ASN A 169 1.62 -21.00 9.38
N VAL A 170 0.50 -20.55 9.96
CA VAL A 170 -0.69 -21.37 10.03
C VAL A 170 -1.30 -21.31 8.62
N GLN A 171 -1.45 -22.47 7.97
CA GLN A 171 -1.98 -22.58 6.60
C GLN A 171 -3.23 -21.72 6.45
N ALA A 172 -3.06 -20.56 5.81
CA ALA A 172 -4.02 -19.47 5.83
C ALA A 172 -5.34 -19.88 5.19
N GLU A 173 -5.28 -20.80 4.22
CA GLU A 173 -6.44 -21.34 3.51
C GLU A 173 -7.45 -22.00 4.46
N SER A 174 -6.99 -22.59 5.57
CA SER A 174 -7.85 -23.22 6.57
C SER A 174 -8.50 -22.24 7.55
N LEU A 175 -7.98 -21.01 7.62
CA LEU A 175 -8.43 -19.97 8.53
C LEU A 175 -9.27 -18.88 7.84
N MET A 176 -9.34 -18.89 6.51
CA MET A 176 -10.18 -17.98 5.74
C MET A 176 -11.65 -18.15 6.14
N GLY A 177 -12.26 -17.08 6.65
CA GLY A 177 -13.67 -17.05 7.08
C GLY A 177 -13.89 -17.12 8.59
N PHE A 178 -12.84 -17.30 9.39
CA PHE A 178 -12.92 -17.08 10.84
C PHE A 178 -12.58 -15.62 11.16
N GLU A 179 -13.41 -14.98 11.99
CA GLU A 179 -13.21 -13.60 12.43
C GLU A 179 -13.27 -13.49 13.96
N GLY A 180 -12.60 -12.47 14.49
CA GLY A 180 -12.61 -12.15 15.91
C GLY A 180 -12.20 -13.35 16.78
N ARG A 181 -12.95 -13.59 17.85
CA ARG A 181 -12.64 -14.65 18.84
C ARG A 181 -12.54 -16.03 18.22
N ASN A 182 -13.37 -16.34 17.21
CA ASN A 182 -13.34 -17.64 16.54
C ASN A 182 -12.00 -17.91 15.85
N LEU A 183 -11.30 -16.87 15.39
CA LEU A 183 -9.96 -17.01 14.83
C LEU A 183 -8.94 -17.31 15.93
N LEU A 184 -8.96 -16.58 17.04
CA LEU A 184 -8.02 -16.80 18.16
C LEU A 184 -8.13 -18.20 18.75
N ASP A 185 -9.35 -18.73 18.87
CA ASP A 185 -9.60 -20.07 19.41
C ASP A 185 -9.01 -21.20 18.53
N ARG A 186 -8.74 -20.90 17.24
CA ARG A 186 -8.12 -21.82 16.28
C ARG A 186 -6.61 -21.67 16.20
N LEU A 187 -6.07 -20.53 16.64
CA LEU A 187 -4.65 -20.24 16.54
C LEU A 187 -3.89 -20.91 17.70
N PRO A 188 -2.73 -21.53 17.42
CA PRO A 188 -1.93 -22.14 18.47
C PRO A 188 -1.30 -21.05 19.35
N LYS A 189 -1.12 -21.37 20.64
CA LYS A 189 -0.21 -20.61 21.50
C LYS A 189 1.20 -20.69 20.96
N VAL A 190 1.98 -19.64 21.17
CA VAL A 190 3.40 -19.65 20.76
C VAL A 190 4.21 -20.41 21.82
N PRO A 191 4.90 -21.50 21.44
CA PRO A 191 5.65 -22.31 22.39
C PRO A 191 6.84 -21.54 22.97
N HIS A 192 7.28 -21.94 24.16
CA HIS A 192 8.46 -21.39 24.85
C HIS A 192 8.40 -19.88 25.18
N MET A 193 7.21 -19.28 25.19
CA MET A 193 6.98 -17.94 25.73
C MET A 193 6.19 -18.01 27.05
N PRO A 194 6.43 -17.09 28.00
CA PRO A 194 5.64 -16.99 29.21
C PRO A 194 4.30 -16.29 28.92
N THR A 195 3.26 -16.59 29.69
CA THR A 195 2.00 -15.83 29.64
C THR A 195 2.21 -14.40 30.15
N PRO A 196 1.63 -13.37 29.49
CA PRO A 196 0.65 -13.43 28.40
C PRO A 196 1.25 -13.39 26.98
N PHE A 197 2.57 -13.44 26.82
CA PHE A 197 3.23 -13.39 25.52
C PHE A 197 3.01 -14.65 24.67
N ASP A 198 2.69 -15.79 25.29
CA ASP A 198 2.34 -17.05 24.60
C ASP A 198 0.99 -17.02 23.89
N LEU A 199 0.12 -16.05 24.20
CA LEU A 199 -1.23 -15.98 23.65
C LEU A 199 -1.20 -15.52 22.19
N PRO A 200 -1.97 -16.15 21.29
CA PRO A 200 -1.91 -15.84 19.87
C PRO A 200 -2.44 -14.43 19.60
N MET A 201 -1.64 -13.62 18.91
CA MET A 201 -2.02 -12.33 18.36
C MET A 201 -1.67 -12.34 16.87
N SER A 202 -2.71 -12.40 16.03
CA SER A 202 -2.53 -12.57 14.59
C SER A 202 -2.35 -11.25 13.85
N PHE A 203 -1.60 -11.27 12.75
CA PHE A 203 -1.59 -10.21 11.76
C PHE A 203 -1.51 -10.79 10.34
N PHE A 204 -1.84 -9.97 9.35
CA PHE A 204 -2.02 -10.42 7.96
C PHE A 204 -1.01 -9.77 7.03
N LEU A 205 -0.50 -10.54 6.07
CA LEU A 205 0.38 -10.06 5.01
C LEU A 205 0.00 -10.69 3.68
N CYS A 206 0.10 -9.93 2.59
CA CYS A 206 -0.02 -10.49 1.24
C CYS A 206 1.28 -11.18 0.82
N ALA A 207 1.25 -11.93 -0.30
CA ALA A 207 2.41 -12.64 -0.83
C ALA A 207 3.60 -11.73 -1.22
N ASN A 208 3.40 -10.42 -1.34
CA ASN A 208 4.42 -9.45 -1.76
C ASN A 208 5.07 -8.68 -0.60
N CYS A 209 4.60 -8.87 0.63
CA CYS A 209 5.12 -8.17 1.80
C CYS A 209 5.81 -9.13 2.76
N THR A 210 6.83 -8.64 3.46
CA THR A 210 7.60 -9.38 4.46
C THR A 210 7.25 -8.90 5.89
N PRO A 211 7.32 -9.79 6.90
CA PRO A 211 7.12 -9.40 8.30
C PRO A 211 8.06 -8.28 8.77
N ASP A 212 9.36 -8.39 8.46
CA ASP A 212 10.40 -7.47 8.93
C ASP A 212 10.15 -6.00 8.55
N ASP A 213 9.56 -5.79 7.37
CA ASP A 213 9.24 -4.45 6.88
C ASP A 213 7.87 -3.96 7.37
N ALA A 214 6.93 -4.87 7.66
CA ALA A 214 5.55 -4.52 7.98
C ALA A 214 5.32 -4.28 9.48
N LEU A 215 6.01 -5.03 10.33
CA LEU A 215 5.78 -5.08 11.77
C LEU A 215 7.09 -5.03 12.55
N LYS A 216 7.16 -4.12 13.52
CA LYS A 216 8.25 -4.04 14.50
C LYS A 216 7.69 -4.28 15.88
N ILE A 217 8.39 -5.05 16.69
CA ILE A 217 7.97 -5.36 18.06
C ILE A 217 9.16 -5.19 18.99
N ALA A 218 8.90 -4.76 20.22
CA ALA A 218 9.88 -4.72 21.29
C ALA A 218 9.17 -4.86 22.63
N VAL A 219 9.86 -5.41 23.63
CA VAL A 219 9.38 -5.37 25.01
C VAL A 219 10.40 -4.65 25.89
N SER A 220 10.02 -3.49 26.39
CA SER A 220 10.85 -2.77 27.36
C SER A 220 10.76 -3.44 28.72
N PRO A 221 11.88 -3.56 29.46
CA PRO A 221 11.85 -4.05 30.82
C PRO A 221 11.00 -3.12 31.70
N PRO A 222 10.37 -3.65 32.74
CA PRO A 222 9.57 -2.84 33.65
C PRO A 222 10.46 -1.84 34.38
N ASN A 223 10.34 -0.55 34.07
CA ASN A 223 11.14 0.45 34.78
C ASN A 223 10.63 0.72 36.20
N HIS A 224 9.34 0.52 36.50
CA HIS A 224 8.75 0.65 37.85
C HIS A 224 7.40 -0.10 37.98
N GLY A 225 7.20 -1.22 37.29
CA GLY A 225 5.91 -1.90 37.30
C GLY A 225 5.78 -2.99 36.26
N GLU A 226 4.79 -2.85 35.39
CA GLU A 226 4.53 -3.83 34.35
C GLU A 226 5.46 -3.67 33.14
N ALA A 227 5.71 -4.76 32.40
CA ALA A 227 6.46 -4.66 31.15
C ALA A 227 5.64 -3.87 30.11
N GLU A 228 6.30 -2.98 29.38
CA GLU A 228 5.68 -2.21 28.29
C GLU A 228 6.03 -2.86 26.95
N CYS A 229 5.00 -3.20 26.17
CA CYS A 229 5.12 -3.71 24.84
C CYS A 229 5.06 -2.56 23.83
N GLU A 230 5.88 -2.63 22.79
CA GLU A 230 5.83 -1.74 21.65
C GLU A 230 5.50 -2.49 20.37
N LEU A 231 4.64 -1.89 19.56
CA LEU A 231 4.18 -2.42 18.29
C LEU A 231 4.26 -1.31 17.23
N GLY A 232 5.15 -1.46 16.26
CA GLY A 232 5.29 -0.59 15.09
C GLY A 232 4.63 -1.19 13.86
N ILE A 233 3.68 -0.48 13.25
CA ILE A 233 3.04 -0.85 11.99
C ILE A 233 3.49 0.14 10.91
N SER A 234 4.13 -0.37 9.86
CA SER A 234 4.77 0.48 8.85
C SER A 234 3.76 1.19 7.95
N ALA A 235 2.68 0.51 7.56
CA ALA A 235 1.62 1.14 6.77
C ALA A 235 0.65 1.92 7.66
N LEU A 236 0.54 3.23 7.42
CA LEU A 236 -0.24 4.14 8.25
C LEU A 236 -1.75 3.88 8.24
N LEU A 237 -2.32 3.40 7.13
CA LEU A 237 -3.75 3.07 7.06
C LEU A 237 -4.09 1.84 7.91
N PRO A 238 -3.39 0.68 7.79
CA PRO A 238 -3.51 -0.40 8.75
C PRO A 238 -3.26 0.02 10.21
N ALA A 239 -2.27 0.87 10.46
CA ALA A 239 -2.01 1.40 11.80
C ALA A 239 -3.20 2.21 12.36
N ALA A 240 -3.82 3.07 11.53
CA ALA A 240 -5.02 3.81 11.89
C ALA A 240 -6.20 2.86 12.18
N ALA A 241 -6.36 1.81 11.38
CA ALA A 241 -7.42 0.82 11.58
C ALA A 241 -7.23 0.04 12.89
N PHE A 242 -6.00 -0.40 13.20
CA PHE A 242 -5.65 -1.01 14.48
C PHE A 242 -6.03 -0.10 15.66
N PHE A 243 -5.66 1.18 15.59
CA PHE A 243 -5.99 2.14 16.64
C PHE A 243 -7.51 2.41 16.75
N ALA A 244 -8.21 2.53 15.62
CA ALA A 244 -9.66 2.73 15.60
C ALA A 244 -10.44 1.54 16.18
N ASN A 245 -9.92 0.33 16.01
CA ASN A 245 -10.47 -0.88 16.62
C ASN A 245 -10.32 -0.87 18.16
N HIS A 246 -9.68 0.13 18.76
CA HIS A 246 -9.57 0.36 20.22
C HIS A 246 -10.34 1.58 20.70
N PHE A 247 -10.12 2.72 20.07
CA PHE A 247 -10.64 3.99 20.56
C PHE A 247 -11.70 4.63 19.66
N GLY A 248 -12.07 3.96 18.56
CA GLY A 248 -12.97 4.51 17.56
C GLY A 248 -12.30 5.56 16.67
N THR A 249 -13.07 6.07 15.70
CA THR A 249 -12.62 7.03 14.69
C THR A 249 -12.65 8.48 15.16
N GLU A 250 -13.34 8.76 16.28
CA GLU A 250 -13.41 10.13 16.81
C GLU A 250 -12.19 10.54 17.61
N HIS A 251 -11.34 9.58 17.99
CA HIS A 251 -10.15 9.83 18.79
C HIS A 251 -9.14 10.73 18.04
N THR A 252 -8.55 11.70 18.74
CA THR A 252 -7.61 12.68 18.15
C THR A 252 -6.39 12.02 17.51
N GLN A 253 -5.80 11.00 18.17
CA GLN A 253 -4.68 10.23 17.62
C GLN A 253 -5.05 9.44 16.35
N TYR A 254 -6.30 8.97 16.22
CA TYR A 254 -6.75 8.37 14.96
C TYR A 254 -6.78 9.41 13.84
N LYS A 255 -7.33 10.61 14.11
CA LYS A 255 -7.35 11.72 13.14
C LYS A 255 -5.92 12.12 12.72
N GLN A 256 -4.96 12.08 13.64
CA GLN A 256 -3.53 12.28 13.34
C GLN A 256 -2.97 11.20 12.40
N LEU A 257 -3.26 9.92 12.66
CA LEU A 257 -2.84 8.80 11.80
C LEU A 257 -3.42 8.93 10.38
N ILE A 258 -4.70 9.26 10.24
CA ILE A 258 -5.33 9.48 8.94
C ILE A 258 -4.71 10.68 8.20
N LYS A 259 -4.46 11.80 8.89
CA LYS A 259 -3.77 12.96 8.31
C LYS A 259 -2.38 12.57 7.82
N ALA A 260 -1.61 11.83 8.62
CA ALA A 260 -0.30 11.34 8.23
C ALA A 260 -0.37 10.38 7.04
N ALA A 261 -1.33 9.47 7.00
CA ALA A 261 -1.55 8.55 5.89
C ALA A 261 -1.88 9.29 4.58
N ARG A 262 -2.74 10.32 4.64
CA ARG A 262 -3.04 11.19 3.49
C ARG A 262 -1.78 11.91 2.98
N LEU A 263 -1.00 12.49 3.89
CA LEU A 263 0.26 13.15 3.54
C LEU A 263 1.29 12.16 2.98
N ALA A 264 1.38 10.94 3.52
CA ALA A 264 2.24 9.89 3.01
C ALA A 264 1.84 9.48 1.59
N ARG A 265 0.55 9.30 1.31
CA ARG A 265 0.05 9.00 -0.03
C ARG A 265 0.34 10.11 -1.04
N LEU A 266 0.22 11.37 -0.63
CA LEU A 266 0.63 12.51 -1.45
C LEU A 266 2.15 12.52 -1.70
N LYS A 267 2.96 12.11 -0.72
CA LYS A 267 4.41 11.94 -0.87
C LYS A 267 4.81 10.71 -1.69
N GLU A 268 4.05 9.63 -1.68
CA GLU A 268 4.29 8.46 -2.54
C GLU A 268 4.01 8.77 -4.01
N ARG A 269 3.11 9.73 -4.26
CA ARG A 269 2.89 10.27 -5.61
C ARG A 269 4.04 11.17 -6.08
N ASP A 270 4.97 11.56 -5.20
CA ASP A 270 6.19 12.27 -5.60
C ASP A 270 7.18 11.26 -6.23
N PRO A 271 7.36 11.28 -7.57
CA PRO A 271 8.19 10.31 -8.25
C PRO A 271 9.65 10.44 -7.85
N TRP A 272 10.09 11.59 -7.30
CA TRP A 272 11.43 11.77 -6.77
C TRP A 272 11.62 10.87 -5.54
N ARG A 273 10.68 10.91 -4.60
CA ARG A 273 10.73 10.11 -3.37
C ARG A 273 10.56 8.61 -3.62
N ALA A 274 9.89 8.22 -4.71
CA ALA A 274 9.79 6.83 -5.13
C ALA A 274 11.15 6.20 -5.53
N LEU A 275 12.16 7.02 -5.84
CA LEU A 275 13.51 6.51 -6.10
C LEU A 275 14.21 6.08 -4.81
N PRO A 276 15.00 4.98 -4.82
CA PRO A 276 15.85 4.61 -3.71
C PRO A 276 16.78 5.75 -3.30
N ARG A 277 16.96 5.98 -1.99
CA ARG A 277 17.79 7.07 -1.45
C ARG A 277 19.19 7.17 -2.08
N PRO A 278 19.94 6.06 -2.30
CA PRO A 278 21.24 6.13 -2.96
C PRO A 278 21.16 6.67 -4.39
N VAL A 279 20.09 6.35 -5.13
CA VAL A 279 19.86 6.82 -6.50
C VAL A 279 19.56 8.32 -6.49
N ARG A 280 18.70 8.80 -5.57
CA ARG A 280 18.41 10.24 -5.40
C ARG A 280 19.67 11.04 -5.13
N ASN A 281 20.50 10.59 -4.20
CA ASN A 281 21.75 11.26 -3.84
C ASN A 281 22.69 11.40 -5.03
N ARG A 282 22.76 10.39 -5.91
CA ARG A 282 23.59 10.46 -7.13
C ARG A 282 23.00 11.37 -8.18
N ILE A 283 21.68 11.32 -8.39
CA ILE A 283 21.00 12.22 -9.34
C ILE A 283 21.15 13.68 -8.90
N ALA A 284 21.08 13.96 -7.60
CA ALA A 284 21.26 15.30 -7.04
C ALA A 284 22.62 15.94 -7.36
N ASN A 285 23.63 15.15 -7.72
CA ASN A 285 24.94 15.69 -8.13
C ASN A 285 24.93 16.30 -9.54
N TRP A 286 23.93 16.01 -10.36
CA TRP A 286 23.87 16.48 -11.76
C TRP A 286 22.49 16.98 -12.20
N PHE A 287 21.46 16.81 -11.37
CA PHE A 287 20.12 17.35 -11.58
C PHE A 287 19.65 18.07 -10.33
N ASN A 288 19.28 19.34 -10.49
CA ASN A 288 18.67 20.16 -9.46
C ASN A 288 17.31 20.66 -9.96
N CYS A 289 16.27 20.43 -9.17
CA CYS A 289 14.93 20.89 -9.48
C CYS A 289 14.87 22.42 -9.27
N GLY A 290 14.64 23.17 -10.34
CA GLY A 290 14.47 24.62 -10.31
C GLY A 290 13.18 25.04 -9.61
N LYS A 291 13.03 26.34 -9.35
CA LYS A 291 11.83 26.88 -8.72
C LYS A 291 10.59 26.61 -9.60
N GLY A 292 9.59 25.95 -9.03
CA GLY A 292 8.37 25.51 -9.73
C GLY A 292 8.61 24.45 -10.81
N GLU A 293 9.79 23.82 -10.83
CA GLU A 293 10.05 22.61 -11.62
C GLU A 293 9.66 21.40 -10.76
N GLU A 294 9.01 20.40 -11.36
CA GLU A 294 8.64 19.15 -10.69
C GLU A 294 9.37 17.98 -11.35
N PHE A 295 9.89 17.07 -10.54
CA PHE A 295 10.47 15.83 -11.04
C PHE A 295 9.35 14.86 -11.48
N ILE A 296 9.42 14.33 -12.70
CA ILE A 296 8.39 13.42 -13.22
C ILE A 296 8.89 11.98 -13.28
N CYS A 297 10.07 11.73 -13.87
CA CYS A 297 10.64 10.40 -13.90
C CYS A 297 12.16 10.41 -14.08
N TYR A 298 12.80 9.31 -13.69
CA TYR A 298 14.17 8.98 -14.02
C TYR A 298 14.23 7.63 -14.73
N VAL A 299 15.01 7.55 -15.81
CA VAL A 299 15.32 6.30 -16.51
C VAL A 299 16.83 6.14 -16.52
N SER A 300 17.30 5.03 -15.93
CA SER A 300 18.71 4.67 -15.91
C SER A 300 19.21 4.24 -17.28
N ASP A 301 20.46 4.58 -17.57
CA ASP A 301 21.15 4.04 -18.75
C ASP A 301 21.53 2.57 -18.50
N SER A 302 21.15 1.69 -19.41
CA SER A 302 21.35 0.24 -19.33
C SER A 302 22.79 -0.20 -19.66
N ASP A 303 23.67 0.73 -20.04
CA ASP A 303 25.11 0.49 -20.09
C ASP A 303 25.73 0.38 -18.70
N ARG A 304 25.01 0.83 -17.66
CA ARG A 304 25.43 0.77 -16.25
C ARG A 304 24.74 -0.36 -15.50
N GLY A 305 25.45 -0.92 -14.52
CA GLY A 305 24.88 -1.91 -13.61
C GLY A 305 23.82 -1.31 -12.68
N LYS A 306 22.94 -2.14 -12.11
CA LYS A 306 21.92 -1.66 -11.13
C LYS A 306 22.54 -0.93 -9.94
N ALA A 307 23.72 -1.36 -9.49
CA ALA A 307 24.46 -0.73 -8.39
C ALA A 307 24.93 0.70 -8.72
N GLU A 308 25.01 1.06 -10.00
CA GLU A 308 25.40 2.38 -10.50
C GLU A 308 24.19 3.26 -10.88
N ALA A 309 22.95 2.82 -10.59
CA ALA A 309 21.76 3.63 -10.85
C ALA A 309 21.88 5.03 -10.22
N GLY A 310 21.52 6.06 -10.98
CA GLY A 310 21.68 7.46 -10.64
C GLY A 310 23.01 8.09 -11.10
N MET A 311 24.00 7.31 -11.57
CA MET A 311 25.27 7.84 -12.12
C MET A 311 25.17 8.28 -13.58
N SER A 312 24.19 7.75 -14.32
CA SER A 312 23.86 8.16 -15.69
C SER A 312 22.41 7.85 -16.01
N GLY A 313 21.85 8.56 -16.99
CA GLY A 313 20.50 8.34 -17.47
C GLY A 313 19.83 9.64 -17.89
N VAL A 314 18.50 9.62 -17.84
CA VAL A 314 17.65 10.75 -18.20
C VAL A 314 16.69 11.04 -17.06
N VAL A 315 16.65 12.29 -16.64
CA VAL A 315 15.58 12.85 -15.81
C VAL A 315 14.64 13.64 -16.72
N VAL A 316 13.34 13.42 -16.55
CA VAL A 316 12.30 14.28 -17.15
C VAL A 316 11.63 15.03 -16.01
N SER A 317 11.59 16.35 -16.13
CA SER A 317 10.87 17.24 -15.22
C SER A 317 9.68 17.89 -15.93
N SER A 318 8.92 18.71 -15.21
CA SER A 318 7.83 19.52 -15.79
C SER A 318 8.31 20.62 -16.75
N LYS A 319 9.63 20.89 -16.82
CA LYS A 319 10.18 21.96 -17.66
C LYS A 319 11.21 21.49 -18.69
N ARG A 320 11.94 20.43 -18.42
CA ARG A 320 13.07 20.01 -19.27
C ARG A 320 13.38 18.52 -19.14
N ILE A 321 14.12 18.03 -20.13
CA ILE A 321 14.79 16.73 -20.09
C ILE A 321 16.26 16.99 -19.76
N VAL A 322 16.77 16.32 -18.72
CA VAL A 322 18.19 16.39 -18.34
C VAL A 322 18.83 15.03 -18.58
N TYR A 323 19.75 14.98 -19.54
CA TYR A 323 20.53 13.80 -19.88
C TYR A 323 21.93 13.91 -19.27
N PHE A 324 22.38 12.84 -18.62
CA PHE A 324 23.73 12.76 -18.06
C PHE A 324 24.37 11.42 -18.36
N LYS A 325 25.51 11.43 -19.08
CA LYS A 325 26.29 10.21 -19.39
C LYS A 325 27.76 10.55 -19.64
N PHE A 326 28.67 9.77 -19.06
CA PHE A 326 30.13 9.95 -19.21
C PHE A 326 30.61 11.40 -18.97
N GLY A 327 30.04 12.09 -17.97
CA GLY A 327 30.35 13.49 -17.66
C GLY A 327 29.70 14.52 -18.58
N ALA A 328 29.08 14.12 -19.69
CA ALA A 328 28.32 15.02 -20.53
C ALA A 328 26.93 15.26 -19.93
N LEU A 329 26.69 16.50 -19.49
CA LEU A 329 25.37 17.00 -19.09
C LEU A 329 24.73 17.75 -20.26
N ARG A 330 23.48 17.41 -20.58
CA ARG A 330 22.67 18.05 -21.61
C ARG A 330 21.28 18.33 -21.07
N GLN A 331 20.72 19.46 -21.47
CA GLN A 331 19.39 19.89 -21.08
C GLN A 331 18.61 20.26 -22.33
N ILE A 332 17.38 19.78 -22.43
CA ILE A 332 16.46 20.05 -23.52
C ILE A 332 15.21 20.66 -22.89
N ASP A 333 14.90 21.91 -23.21
CA ASP A 333 13.69 22.57 -22.74
C ASP A 333 12.45 21.91 -23.36
N LEU A 334 11.41 21.68 -22.55
CA LEU A 334 10.16 21.06 -23.03
C LEU A 334 9.20 22.05 -23.69
N SER A 335 9.51 23.35 -23.66
CA SER A 335 8.86 24.35 -24.52
C SER A 335 9.21 24.17 -26.00
N GLU A 336 10.24 23.38 -26.30
CA GLU A 336 10.66 23.05 -27.66
C GLU A 336 10.18 21.66 -28.08
N GLU A 337 10.09 21.44 -29.38
CA GLU A 337 9.77 20.12 -29.91
C GLU A 337 10.94 19.15 -29.68
N VAL A 338 10.66 18.08 -28.94
CA VAL A 338 11.61 16.98 -28.74
C VAL A 338 11.33 15.88 -29.75
N ARG A 339 12.30 15.54 -30.59
CA ARG A 339 12.18 14.40 -31.51
C ARG A 339 12.75 13.16 -30.85
N LEU A 340 11.93 12.12 -30.74
CA LEU A 340 12.31 10.82 -30.18
C LEU A 340 12.49 9.83 -31.32
N ARG A 341 13.69 9.28 -31.49
CA ARG A 341 13.92 8.13 -32.38
C ARG A 341 14.30 6.92 -31.53
N VAL A 342 13.68 5.79 -31.79
CA VAL A 342 13.94 4.54 -31.06
C VAL A 342 14.49 3.51 -32.03
N GLU A 343 15.75 3.15 -31.84
CA GLU A 343 16.40 2.07 -32.58
C GLU A 343 16.46 0.83 -31.71
N LYS A 344 16.03 -0.31 -32.24
CA LYS A 344 16.05 -1.58 -31.50
C LYS A 344 17.38 -2.29 -31.75
N THR A 345 18.18 -2.48 -30.70
CA THR A 345 19.43 -3.22 -30.74
C THR A 345 19.35 -4.42 -29.77
N HIS A 346 19.07 -5.60 -30.34
CA HIS A 346 18.83 -6.84 -29.57
C HIS A 346 17.71 -6.70 -28.52
N GLU A 347 18.03 -6.89 -27.24
CA GLU A 347 17.12 -6.76 -26.09
C GLU A 347 17.03 -5.32 -25.53
N ARG A 348 17.80 -4.38 -26.11
CA ARG A 348 17.89 -3.00 -25.65
C ARG A 348 17.37 -2.04 -26.71
N TYR A 349 16.87 -0.90 -26.24
CA TYR A 349 16.48 0.22 -27.09
C TYR A 349 17.55 1.30 -26.99
N GLN A 350 17.95 1.83 -28.14
CA GLN A 350 18.71 3.07 -28.27
C GLN A 350 17.69 4.20 -28.50
N LEU A 351 17.43 4.96 -27.45
CA LEU A 351 16.55 6.14 -27.51
C LEU A 351 17.41 7.38 -27.80
N HIS A 352 17.20 7.96 -28.97
CA HIS A 352 17.78 9.24 -29.36
C HIS A 352 16.82 10.36 -28.94
N LEU A 353 17.34 11.31 -28.16
CA LEU A 353 16.68 12.56 -27.79
C LEU A 353 17.29 13.67 -28.65
N ILE A 354 16.52 14.16 -29.61
CA ILE A 354 16.97 15.14 -30.61
C ILE A 354 16.23 16.45 -30.36
N SER A 355 16.98 17.55 -30.24
CA SER A 355 16.47 18.93 -30.12
C SER A 355 17.19 19.83 -31.12
N ALA A 356 16.59 20.96 -31.49
CA ALA A 356 17.23 21.94 -32.35
C ALA A 356 18.42 22.63 -31.67
N GLN A 357 18.39 22.77 -30.34
CA GLN A 357 19.39 23.54 -29.59
C GLN A 357 20.47 22.68 -28.91
N ALA A 358 20.21 21.38 -28.75
CA ALA A 358 21.12 20.48 -28.05
C ALA A 358 21.66 19.40 -28.99
N LYS A 359 22.91 19.00 -28.78
CA LYS A 359 23.49 17.82 -29.43
C LYS A 359 22.66 16.57 -29.08
N ASP A 360 22.41 15.74 -30.09
CA ASP A 360 21.73 14.45 -29.94
C ASP A 360 22.27 13.64 -28.74
N CYS A 361 21.34 13.21 -27.89
CA CYS A 361 21.64 12.38 -26.74
C CYS A 361 21.16 10.95 -27.00
N VAL A 362 21.99 9.95 -26.69
CA VAL A 362 21.66 8.53 -26.89
C VAL A 362 21.61 7.82 -25.55
N LEU A 363 20.42 7.37 -25.18
CA LEU A 363 20.17 6.58 -23.97
C LEU A 363 19.95 5.11 -24.34
N HIS A 364 20.71 4.21 -23.74
CA HIS A 364 20.39 2.78 -23.80
C HIS A 364 19.39 2.46 -22.69
N CYS A 365 18.23 1.90 -23.02
CA CYS A 365 17.21 1.56 -22.04
C CYS A 365 16.40 0.32 -22.42
N LYS A 366 15.60 -0.19 -21.49
CA LYS A 366 14.57 -1.20 -21.78
C LYS A 366 13.36 -0.53 -22.47
N PRO A 367 12.50 -1.30 -23.17
CA PRO A 367 11.29 -0.76 -23.79
C PRO A 367 10.40 0.05 -22.82
N ALA A 368 10.28 -0.41 -21.57
CA ALA A 368 9.54 0.29 -20.53
C ALA A 368 10.14 1.66 -20.16
N GLY A 369 11.45 1.84 -20.31
CA GLY A 369 12.14 3.11 -20.07
C GLY A 369 11.85 4.14 -21.14
N ALA A 370 11.89 3.74 -22.42
CA ALA A 370 11.50 4.62 -23.53
C ALA A 370 10.03 5.06 -23.40
N GLU A 371 9.14 4.13 -23.04
CA GLU A 371 7.73 4.44 -22.80
C GLU A 371 7.52 5.35 -21.57
N ALA A 372 8.32 5.18 -20.51
CA ALA A 372 8.29 6.05 -19.35
C ALA A 372 8.67 7.50 -19.70
N ILE A 373 9.74 7.70 -20.47
CA ILE A 373 10.14 9.04 -20.96
C ILE A 373 9.03 9.66 -21.81
N ARG A 374 8.45 8.89 -22.74
CA ARG A 374 7.34 9.35 -23.58
C ARG A 374 6.14 9.84 -22.77
N ARG A 375 5.72 9.04 -21.77
CA ARG A 375 4.61 9.41 -20.88
C ARG A 375 4.96 10.62 -20.02
N ALA A 376 6.21 10.73 -19.57
CA ALA A 376 6.66 11.85 -18.76
C ALA A 376 6.68 13.18 -19.54
N ILE A 377 7.17 13.18 -20.79
CA ILE A 377 7.13 14.37 -21.66
C ILE A 377 5.70 14.82 -21.89
N ARG A 378 4.79 13.87 -22.19
CA ARG A 378 3.36 14.18 -22.34
C ARG A 378 2.76 14.75 -21.06
N LYS A 379 3.08 14.17 -19.90
CA LYS A 379 2.61 14.65 -18.59
C LYS A 379 3.11 16.07 -18.29
N ALA A 380 4.31 16.42 -18.74
CA ALA A 380 4.87 17.76 -18.63
C ALA A 380 4.25 18.79 -19.59
N GLY A 381 3.38 18.37 -20.52
CA GLY A 381 2.84 19.24 -21.56
C GLY A 381 3.83 19.54 -22.70
N GLY A 382 4.97 18.83 -22.77
CA GLY A 382 5.95 19.02 -23.82
C GLY A 382 5.50 18.45 -25.17
N MET A 383 5.86 19.15 -26.25
CA MET A 383 5.63 18.66 -27.62
C MET A 383 6.72 17.65 -28.01
N TYR A 384 6.33 16.52 -28.57
CA TYR A 384 7.30 15.57 -29.13
C TYR A 384 6.78 14.88 -30.39
N THR A 385 7.71 14.58 -31.29
CA THR A 385 7.47 13.78 -32.49
C THR A 385 8.23 12.48 -32.42
N PHE A 386 7.54 11.36 -32.69
CA PHE A 386 8.15 10.04 -32.74
C PHE A 386 8.61 9.75 -34.17
N LEU A 387 9.93 9.63 -34.34
CA LEU A 387 10.54 9.22 -35.60
C LEU A 387 10.61 7.69 -35.59
N ARG A 388 9.95 7.08 -36.59
CA ARG A 388 10.02 5.64 -36.82
C ARG A 388 11.36 5.22 -37.42
#